data_AF-A0A380DMS8-F1
#
_entry.id   AF-A0A380DMS8-F1
#
_cell.length_a   1.000
_cell.length_b   1.000
_cell.length_c   1.000
_cell.angle_alpha   90.00
_cell.angle_beta   90.00
_cell.angle_gamma   90.00
#
_symmetry.space_group_name_H-M   'P 1'
#
loop_
_entity.id
_entity.type
_entity.pdbx_description
1 polymer ?
#
loop_
_entity_poly.entity_id
_entity_poly.type
_entity_poly.pdbx_seq_one_letter_code
_entity_poly.pdbx_strand_id
1 'polypeptide(L)'
;MIVVIAFLGAIVVTVLVVALGMFRQTLFSPHRVILAGAAIAMLFTAFTQGILIMNETDLQGLLFWLSGSVSLRNIWDIPWIIPLVLILILIAFSMAAHINILMTSDDIATGLGQNIKLIKWMIIMLISMLAGISVAVAGSIVFVGLIVPNISKRLLPPNYKYLIPFTALAGAILMIISDIVARIIIKPLELPIGVVTAVIGAIVLIYIMKKGRQRL
;
A
#
# COMPACT_ATOMS: atom_id res chain seq x y z
N MET A 1 -9.09 5.60 17.94
CA MET A 1 -10.31 5.60 17.11
C MET A 1 -10.03 5.67 15.61
N ILE A 2 -9.22 6.63 15.13
CA ILE A 2 -8.90 6.80 13.68
C ILE A 2 -8.42 5.49 13.02
N VAL A 3 -7.53 4.74 13.69
CA VAL A 3 -6.97 3.50 13.16
C VAL A 3 -8.03 2.42 12.93
N VAL A 4 -9.00 2.29 13.84
CA VAL A 4 -10.08 1.31 13.68
C VAL A 4 -11.01 1.71 12.54
N ILE A 5 -11.36 3.00 12.44
CA ILE A 5 -12.23 3.52 11.37
C ILE A 5 -11.57 3.35 10.00
N ALA A 6 -10.30 3.72 9.87
CA ALA A 6 -9.54 3.58 8.63
C ALA A 6 -9.34 2.11 8.25
N PHE A 7 -9.09 1.23 9.22
CA PHE A 7 -8.98 -0.21 9.00
C PHE A 7 -10.29 -0.83 8.49
N LEU A 8 -11.41 -0.52 9.15
CA LEU A 8 -12.73 -0.97 8.71
C LEU A 8 -13.09 -0.39 7.34
N GLY A 9 -12.79 0.90 7.12
CA GLY A 9 -12.97 1.56 5.82
C GLY A 9 -12.20 0.84 4.71
N ALA A 10 -10.94 0.47 4.95
CA ALA A 10 -10.12 -0.26 3.98
C ALA A 10 -10.74 -1.63 3.62
N ILE A 11 -11.27 -2.37 4.61
CA ILE A 11 -11.94 -3.65 4.38
C ILE A 11 -13.22 -3.45 3.57
N VAL A 12 -14.09 -2.51 3.98
CA VAL A 12 -15.36 -2.23 3.31
C VAL A 12 -15.12 -1.83 1.86
N VAL A 13 -14.19 -0.90 1.62
CA VAL A 13 -13.83 -0.46 0.27
C VAL A 13 -13.25 -1.60 -0.54
N THR A 14 -12.40 -2.44 0.03
CA THR A 14 -11.84 -3.60 -0.68
C THR A 14 -12.93 -4.57 -1.13
N VAL A 15 -13.87 -4.91 -0.25
CA VAL A 15 -15.00 -5.78 -0.59
C VAL A 15 -15.85 -5.13 -1.67
N LEU A 16 -16.14 -3.82 -1.57
CA LEU A 16 -16.88 -3.08 -2.58
C LEU A 16 -16.18 -3.11 -3.96
N VAL A 17 -14.87 -2.84 -4.00
CA VAL A 17 -14.07 -2.85 -5.24
C VAL A 17 -14.12 -4.22 -5.90
N VAL A 18 -13.91 -5.29 -5.13
CA VAL A 18 -13.89 -6.63 -5.71
C VAL A 18 -15.30 -7.08 -6.10
N ALA A 19 -16.33 -6.76 -5.31
CA ALA A 19 -17.73 -7.05 -5.65
C ALA A 19 -18.15 -6.37 -6.97
N LEU A 20 -17.78 -5.09 -7.17
CA LEU A 20 -18.02 -4.39 -8.43
C LEU A 20 -17.19 -4.96 -9.58
N GLY A 21 -15.91 -5.29 -9.33
CA GLY A 21 -15.03 -5.88 -10.34
C GLY A 21 -15.48 -7.27 -10.81
N MET A 22 -16.17 -8.01 -9.95
CA MET A 22 -16.73 -9.34 -10.23
C MET A 22 -18.21 -9.31 -10.68
N PHE A 23 -18.82 -8.11 -10.76
CA PHE A 23 -20.24 -8.00 -11.08
C PHE A 23 -20.55 -8.61 -12.45
N ARG A 24 -21.53 -9.53 -12.48
CA ARG A 24 -22.07 -10.25 -13.65
C ARG A 24 -21.19 -11.30 -14.34
N GLN A 25 -20.03 -11.70 -13.82
CA GLN A 25 -19.24 -12.80 -14.41
C GLN A 25 -18.59 -13.73 -13.37
N THR A 26 -18.40 -14.99 -13.76
CA THR A 26 -17.83 -16.06 -12.91
C THR A 26 -16.31 -16.02 -12.79
N LEU A 27 -15.63 -15.24 -13.64
CA LEU A 27 -14.17 -15.15 -13.78
C LEU A 27 -13.64 -13.79 -13.29
N PHE A 28 -12.56 -13.84 -12.51
CA PHE A 28 -11.89 -12.66 -11.96
C PHE A 28 -11.11 -11.93 -13.06
N SER A 29 -11.52 -10.71 -13.41
CA SER A 29 -10.84 -9.87 -14.41
C SER A 29 -10.01 -8.77 -13.73
N PRO A 30 -8.67 -8.82 -13.78
CA PRO A 30 -7.81 -7.81 -13.15
C PRO A 30 -8.09 -6.39 -13.63
N HIS A 31 -8.34 -6.21 -14.93
CA HIS A 31 -8.62 -4.90 -15.52
C HIS A 31 -9.88 -4.25 -14.93
N ARG A 32 -10.94 -5.03 -14.67
CA ARG A 32 -12.18 -4.50 -14.08
C ARG A 32 -12.00 -4.12 -12.62
N VAL A 33 -11.28 -4.93 -11.85
CA VAL A 33 -10.97 -4.62 -10.44
C VAL A 33 -10.15 -3.32 -10.35
N ILE A 34 -9.19 -3.12 -11.27
CA ILE A 34 -8.42 -1.87 -11.37
C ILE A 34 -9.33 -0.68 -11.68
N LEU A 35 -10.22 -0.79 -12.67
CA LEU A 35 -11.15 0.28 -13.04
C LEU A 35 -12.16 0.59 -11.93
N ALA A 36 -12.72 -0.43 -11.28
CA ALA A 36 -13.62 -0.28 -10.15
C ALA A 36 -12.92 0.42 -8.97
N GLY A 37 -11.67 0.02 -8.70
CA GLY A 37 -10.82 0.68 -7.71
C GLY A 37 -10.58 2.15 -8.02
N ALA A 38 -10.24 2.48 -9.27
CA ALA A 38 -10.04 3.86 -9.70
C ALA A 38 -11.32 4.70 -9.56
N ALA A 39 -12.48 4.17 -9.96
CA ALA A 39 -13.76 4.85 -9.82
C ALA A 39 -14.13 5.13 -8.36
N ILE A 40 -13.96 4.12 -7.48
CA ILE A 40 -14.21 4.27 -6.05
C ILE A 40 -13.23 5.27 -5.42
N ALA A 41 -11.95 5.25 -5.79
CA ALA A 41 -10.97 6.21 -5.30
C ALA A 41 -11.36 7.66 -5.67
N MET A 42 -11.81 7.89 -6.91
CA MET A 42 -12.29 9.21 -7.34
C MET A 42 -13.54 9.66 -6.56
N LEU A 43 -14.48 8.74 -6.30
CA LEU A 43 -15.67 9.01 -5.49
C LEU A 43 -15.31 9.44 -4.06
N PHE A 44 -14.45 8.67 -3.38
CA PHE A 44 -14.01 9.01 -2.02
C PHE A 44 -13.17 10.29 -1.99
N THR A 45 -12.37 10.55 -3.03
CA THR A 45 -11.65 11.82 -3.17
C THR A 45 -12.64 13.00 -3.24
N ALA A 46 -13.70 12.88 -4.05
CA ALA A 46 -14.73 13.91 -4.15
C ALA A 46 -15.45 14.12 -2.80
N PHE A 47 -15.76 13.06 -2.05
CA PHE A 47 -16.32 13.19 -0.71
C PHE A 47 -15.37 13.87 0.27
N THR A 48 -14.09 13.51 0.28
CA THR A 48 -13.09 14.18 1.11
C THR A 48 -13.01 15.67 0.80
N GLN A 49 -12.98 16.05 -0.49
CA GLN A 49 -12.97 17.45 -0.91
C GLN A 49 -14.25 18.19 -0.49
N GLY A 50 -15.42 17.57 -0.64
CA GLY A 50 -16.69 18.16 -0.20
C GLY A 50 -16.72 18.43 1.31
N ILE A 51 -16.26 17.46 2.12
CA ILE A 51 -16.17 17.61 3.58
C ILE A 51 -15.18 18.72 3.96
N LEU A 52 -14.04 18.80 3.28
CA LEU A 52 -13.03 19.83 3.52
C LEU A 52 -13.56 21.25 3.29
N ILE A 53 -14.39 21.44 2.26
CA ILE A 53 -15.01 22.73 1.96
C ILE A 53 -16.04 23.13 3.02
N MET A 54 -16.74 22.15 3.61
CA MET A 54 -17.79 22.41 4.61
C MET A 54 -17.24 22.64 6.02
N ASN A 55 -16.01 22.23 6.31
CA ASN A 55 -15.45 22.25 7.66
C ASN A 55 -14.05 22.89 7.68
N GLU A 56 -13.97 24.17 8.05
CA GLU A 56 -12.72 24.94 8.09
C GLU A 56 -11.91 24.70 9.38
N THR A 57 -12.55 24.21 10.43
CA THR A 57 -11.91 23.84 11.70
C THR A 57 -11.00 22.63 11.49
N ASP A 58 -9.68 22.88 11.43
CA ASP A 58 -8.59 21.88 11.35
C ASP A 58 -8.14 21.43 9.94
N LEU A 59 -8.40 22.27 8.92
CA LEU A 59 -7.94 22.05 7.54
C LEU A 59 -6.43 21.78 7.44
N GLN A 60 -5.61 22.51 8.20
CA GLN A 60 -4.15 22.38 8.15
C GLN A 60 -3.67 21.01 8.66
N GLY A 61 -4.23 20.53 9.78
CA GLY A 61 -3.92 19.19 10.32
C GLY A 61 -4.35 18.09 9.35
N LEU A 62 -5.51 18.25 8.71
CA LEU A 62 -6.03 17.28 7.76
C LEU A 62 -5.21 17.25 6.46
N LEU A 63 -4.79 18.41 5.94
CA LEU A 63 -3.89 18.49 4.78
C LEU A 63 -2.52 17.86 5.09
N PHE A 64 -2.00 18.04 6.31
CA PHE A 64 -0.78 17.37 6.77
C PHE A 64 -0.94 15.84 6.81
N TRP A 65 -2.08 15.34 7.30
CA TRP A 65 -2.36 13.90 7.33
C TRP A 65 -2.55 13.31 5.93
N LEU A 66 -3.28 14.01 5.04
CA LEU A 66 -3.45 13.62 3.64
C LEU A 66 -2.12 13.61 2.86
N SER A 67 -1.19 14.48 3.23
CA SER A 67 0.15 14.54 2.63
C SER A 67 1.11 13.47 3.16
N GLY A 68 0.68 12.65 4.12
CA GLY A 68 1.50 11.62 4.74
C GLY A 68 2.52 12.18 5.72
N SER A 69 2.22 12.10 7.01
CA SER A 69 3.12 12.52 8.10
C SER A 69 3.02 11.60 9.31
N VAL A 70 4.16 11.38 9.96
CA VAL A 70 4.24 10.70 11.27
C VAL A 70 4.44 11.68 12.42
N SER A 71 4.54 12.99 12.15
CA SER A 71 4.90 13.98 13.17
C SER A 71 3.82 14.23 14.22
N LEU A 72 2.55 14.03 13.86
CA LEU A 72 1.40 14.19 14.75
C LEU A 72 1.14 12.94 15.63
N ARG A 73 2.02 11.94 15.63
CA ARG A 73 1.83 10.68 16.36
C ARG A 73 2.66 10.62 17.64
N ASN A 74 1.99 10.36 18.76
CA ASN A 74 2.66 10.06 20.02
C ASN A 74 3.15 8.62 20.01
N ILE A 75 4.33 8.40 20.61
CA ILE A 75 4.89 7.05 20.77
C ILE A 75 3.97 6.12 21.57
N TRP A 76 3.11 6.68 22.42
CA TRP A 76 2.13 5.97 23.24
C TRP A 76 0.95 5.40 22.44
N ASP A 77 0.69 5.92 21.23
CA ASP A 77 -0.43 5.49 20.39
C ASP A 77 -0.10 4.27 19.51
N ILE A 78 1.15 3.79 19.54
CA ILE A 78 1.68 2.77 18.63
C ILE A 78 1.67 1.34 19.21
N PRO A 79 1.94 1.08 20.51
CA PRO A 79 2.19 -0.27 21.03
C PRO A 79 1.07 -1.28 20.77
N TRP A 80 -0.19 -0.82 20.76
CA TRP A 80 -1.35 -1.70 20.54
C TRP A 80 -1.49 -2.17 19.08
N ILE A 81 -0.89 -1.46 18.11
CA ILE A 81 -0.95 -1.78 16.67
C ILE A 81 0.15 -2.76 16.28
N ILE A 82 1.30 -2.70 16.96
CA ILE A 82 2.47 -3.54 16.70
C ILE A 82 2.11 -5.04 16.63
N PRO A 83 1.43 -5.65 17.62
CA PRO A 83 1.13 -7.08 17.56
C PRO A 83 0.23 -7.43 16.37
N LEU A 84 -0.73 -6.57 16.03
CA LEU A 84 -1.61 -6.76 14.88
C LEU A 84 -0.82 -6.75 13.56
N VAL A 85 0.05 -5.76 13.38
CA VAL A 85 0.90 -5.66 12.18
C VAL A 85 1.84 -6.85 12.08
N LEU A 86 2.43 -7.29 13.20
CA LEU A 86 3.34 -8.42 13.24
C LEU A 86 2.64 -9.73 12.86
N ILE A 87 1.40 -9.95 13.33
CA ILE A 87 0.57 -11.09 12.93
C ILE A 87 0.29 -11.05 11.43
N LEU A 88 -0.12 -9.91 10.87
CA LEU A 88 -0.39 -9.78 9.43
C LEU A 88 0.87 -9.99 8.58
N ILE A 89 2.03 -9.51 9.04
CA ILE A 89 3.32 -9.76 8.39
C ILE A 89 3.64 -11.26 8.42
N LEU A 90 3.47 -11.96 9.55
CA LEU A 90 3.67 -13.41 9.64
C LEU A 90 2.74 -14.20 8.70
N ILE A 91 1.48 -13.77 8.58
CA ILE A 91 0.55 -14.33 7.59
C ILE A 91 1.06 -14.07 6.16
N ALA A 92 1.60 -12.89 5.87
CA ALA A 92 2.18 -12.60 4.55
C ALA A 92 3.36 -13.53 4.23
N PHE A 93 4.20 -13.80 5.22
CA PHE A 93 5.30 -14.76 5.09
C PHE A 93 4.82 -16.19 4.83
N SER A 94 3.80 -16.66 5.54
CA SER A 94 3.27 -18.02 5.32
C SER A 94 2.65 -18.17 3.92
N MET A 95 2.14 -17.08 3.34
CA MET A 95 1.61 -17.06 1.98
C MET A 95 2.67 -17.04 0.88
N ALA A 96 3.95 -16.84 1.19
CA ALA A 96 5.03 -16.69 0.20
C ALA A 96 5.12 -17.86 -0.79
N ALA A 97 4.93 -19.10 -0.33
CA ALA A 97 4.96 -20.28 -1.18
C ALA A 97 3.78 -20.31 -2.16
N HIS A 98 2.58 -19.96 -1.70
CA HIS A 98 1.39 -19.87 -2.54
C HIS A 98 1.51 -18.77 -3.59
N ILE A 99 2.12 -17.64 -3.24
CA ILE A 99 2.40 -16.54 -4.16
C ILE A 99 3.38 -16.98 -5.24
N ASN A 100 4.45 -17.71 -4.89
CA ASN A 100 5.38 -18.25 -5.88
C ASN A 100 4.69 -19.14 -6.92
N ILE A 101 3.78 -20.02 -6.47
CA ILE A 101 3.01 -20.90 -7.37
C ILE A 101 2.11 -20.07 -8.29
N LEU A 102 1.44 -19.03 -7.77
CA LEU A 102 0.61 -18.11 -8.56
C LEU A 102 1.38 -17.34 -9.64
N MET A 103 2.70 -17.15 -9.48
CA MET A 103 3.52 -16.42 -10.46
C MET A 103 3.85 -17.24 -11.71
N THR A 104 3.51 -18.54 -11.72
CA THR A 104 3.72 -19.41 -12.88
C THR A 104 2.59 -19.21 -13.89
N SER A 105 1.53 -20.00 -13.84
CA SER A 105 0.28 -19.80 -14.58
C SER A 105 -0.89 -20.32 -13.75
N ASP A 106 -2.10 -19.84 -14.04
CA ASP A 106 -3.30 -20.32 -13.35
C ASP A 106 -3.53 -21.83 -13.59
N ASP A 107 -3.13 -22.38 -14.76
CA ASP A 107 -3.25 -23.82 -15.04
C ASP A 107 -2.28 -24.66 -14.18
N ILE A 108 -1.02 -24.25 -14.08
CA ILE A 108 -0.01 -24.94 -13.27
C ILE A 108 -0.37 -24.86 -11.78
N ALA A 109 -0.83 -23.70 -11.32
CA ALA A 109 -1.26 -23.52 -9.94
C ALA A 109 -2.46 -24.42 -9.60
N THR A 110 -3.46 -24.50 -10.49
CA THR A 110 -4.61 -25.40 -10.30
C THR A 110 -4.18 -26.87 -10.29
N GLY A 111 -3.25 -27.26 -11.18
CA GLY A 111 -2.69 -28.62 -11.25
C GLY A 111 -1.92 -29.03 -9.98
N LEU A 112 -1.36 -28.07 -9.24
CA LEU A 112 -0.71 -28.29 -7.94
C LEU A 112 -1.71 -28.31 -6.76
N GLY A 113 -3.01 -28.34 -7.03
CA GLY A 113 -4.07 -28.40 -6.01
C GLY A 113 -4.41 -27.04 -5.38
N GLN A 114 -3.93 -25.95 -5.97
CA GLN A 114 -4.10 -24.62 -5.40
C GLN A 114 -5.50 -24.05 -5.71
N ASN A 115 -6.25 -23.65 -4.67
CA ASN A 115 -7.47 -22.87 -4.87
C ASN A 115 -7.12 -21.41 -5.17
N ILE A 116 -6.98 -21.09 -6.46
CA ILE A 116 -6.56 -19.77 -6.95
C ILE A 116 -7.49 -18.66 -6.47
N LYS A 117 -8.81 -18.90 -6.49
CA LYS A 117 -9.81 -17.91 -6.07
C LYS A 117 -9.61 -17.56 -4.60
N LEU A 118 -9.53 -18.58 -3.74
CA LEU A 118 -9.33 -18.39 -2.30
C LEU A 118 -8.03 -17.63 -2.00
N ILE A 119 -6.93 -18.02 -2.63
CA ILE A 119 -5.63 -17.40 -2.35
C ILE A 119 -5.56 -15.97 -2.88
N LYS A 120 -6.06 -15.68 -4.09
CA LYS A 120 -6.16 -14.29 -4.59
C LYS A 120 -6.98 -13.43 -3.61
N TRP A 121 -8.10 -13.94 -3.11
CA TRP A 121 -8.91 -13.25 -2.10
C TRP A 121 -8.19 -13.02 -0.77
N MET A 122 -7.50 -14.03 -0.23
CA MET A 122 -6.73 -13.89 1.00
C MET A 122 -5.60 -12.87 0.84
N ILE A 123 -4.90 -12.87 -0.29
CA ILE A 123 -3.84 -11.89 -0.60
C ILE A 123 -4.42 -10.48 -0.64
N ILE A 124 -5.54 -10.28 -1.34
CA ILE A 124 -6.21 -8.98 -1.45
C ILE A 124 -6.59 -8.46 -0.06
N MET A 125 -7.24 -9.30 0.77
CA MET A 125 -7.62 -8.93 2.12
C MET A 125 -6.42 -8.58 2.99
N LEU A 126 -5.35 -9.37 2.91
CA LEU A 126 -4.13 -9.14 3.68
C LEU A 126 -3.45 -7.82 3.30
N ILE A 127 -3.31 -7.55 2.00
CA ILE A 127 -2.74 -6.30 1.49
C ILE A 127 -3.59 -5.12 1.94
N SER A 128 -4.92 -5.22 1.85
CA SER A 128 -5.83 -4.15 2.26
C SER A 128 -5.78 -3.88 3.77
N MET A 129 -5.65 -4.90 4.59
CA MET A 129 -5.47 -4.75 6.05
C MET A 129 -4.15 -4.05 6.39
N LEU A 130 -3.04 -4.50 5.79
CA LEU A 130 -1.72 -3.89 5.99
C LEU A 130 -1.67 -2.44 5.50
N ALA A 131 -2.22 -2.17 4.30
CA ALA A 131 -2.30 -0.82 3.74
C ALA A 131 -3.22 0.09 4.57
N GLY A 132 -4.37 -0.41 5.02
CA GLY A 132 -5.31 0.32 5.86
C GLY A 132 -4.68 0.76 7.18
N ILE A 133 -3.96 -0.13 7.87
CA ILE A 133 -3.23 0.21 9.10
C ILE A 133 -2.13 1.24 8.81
N SER A 134 -1.36 1.04 7.74
CA SER A 134 -0.29 1.97 7.34
C SER A 134 -0.83 3.38 7.09
N VAL A 135 -1.90 3.51 6.30
CA VAL A 135 -2.52 4.80 5.99
C VAL A 135 -3.13 5.44 7.24
N ALA A 136 -3.72 4.64 8.13
CA ALA A 136 -4.29 5.17 9.34
C ALA A 136 -3.23 5.79 10.28
N VAL A 137 -2.05 5.17 10.35
CA VAL A 137 -0.97 5.63 11.22
C VAL A 137 -0.21 6.79 10.59
N ALA A 138 0.25 6.64 9.34
CA ALA A 138 1.21 7.53 8.69
C ALA A 138 0.59 8.47 7.64
N GLY A 139 -0.72 8.36 7.37
CA GLY A 139 -1.37 9.08 6.28
C GLY A 139 -1.12 8.46 4.91
N SER A 140 -1.50 9.17 3.85
CA SER A 140 -1.40 8.65 2.48
C SER A 140 0.03 8.73 1.94
N ILE A 141 0.69 7.58 1.75
CA ILE A 141 2.04 7.48 1.18
C ILE A 141 2.05 6.45 0.04
N VAL A 142 2.10 6.93 -1.20
CA VAL A 142 1.82 6.11 -2.40
C VAL A 142 3.09 5.44 -2.97
N PHE A 143 4.21 6.16 -3.02
CA PHE A 143 5.36 5.74 -3.84
C PHE A 143 6.18 4.61 -3.23
N VAL A 144 6.14 4.39 -1.92
CA VAL A 144 6.92 3.32 -1.25
C VAL A 144 6.57 1.95 -1.83
N GLY A 145 5.27 1.68 -2.03
CA GLY A 145 4.76 0.44 -2.61
C GLY A 145 5.12 0.25 -4.09
N LEU A 146 5.57 1.31 -4.79
CA LEU A 146 6.06 1.23 -6.16
C LEU A 146 7.58 1.10 -6.21
N ILE A 147 8.32 1.93 -5.46
CA ILE A 147 9.78 1.98 -5.50
C ILE A 147 10.38 0.67 -5.00
N VAL A 148 10.02 0.30 -3.78
CA VAL A 148 10.70 -0.73 -3.01
C VAL A 148 10.61 -2.11 -3.67
N PRO A 149 9.42 -2.65 -4.02
CA PRO A 149 9.35 -3.96 -4.66
C PRO A 149 10.02 -4.00 -6.04
N ASN A 150 9.99 -2.90 -6.80
CA ASN A 150 10.67 -2.85 -8.10
C ASN A 150 12.19 -2.88 -7.97
N ILE A 151 12.76 -2.22 -6.96
CA ILE A 151 14.19 -2.32 -6.65
C ILE A 151 14.52 -3.71 -6.15
N SER A 152 13.76 -4.24 -5.19
CA SER A 152 13.98 -5.56 -4.60
C SER A 152 13.96 -6.68 -5.64
N LYS A 153 13.03 -6.64 -6.59
CA LYS A 153 12.95 -7.63 -7.70
C LYS A 153 14.15 -7.60 -8.65
N ARG A 154 14.94 -6.52 -8.65
CA ARG A 154 16.18 -6.42 -9.44
C ARG A 154 17.40 -6.91 -8.68
N LEU A 155 17.36 -6.87 -7.35
CA LEU A 155 18.46 -7.25 -6.47
C LEU A 155 18.39 -8.72 -6.04
N LEU A 156 17.19 -9.27 -5.91
CA LEU A 156 16.94 -10.61 -5.40
C LEU A 156 16.39 -11.55 -6.47
N PRO A 157 16.58 -12.87 -6.31
CA PRO A 157 15.92 -13.87 -7.15
C PRO A 157 14.38 -13.77 -7.03
N PRO A 158 13.63 -14.22 -8.06
CA PRO A 158 12.17 -14.13 -8.11
C PRO A 158 11.48 -15.15 -7.18
N ASN A 159 11.74 -15.06 -5.89
CA ASN A 159 11.18 -15.91 -4.86
C ASN A 159 10.63 -15.07 -3.69
N TYR A 160 9.33 -15.13 -3.50
CA TYR A 160 8.60 -14.32 -2.51
C TYR A 160 8.97 -14.64 -1.06
N LYS A 161 9.60 -15.79 -0.78
CA LYS A 161 10.16 -16.08 0.56
C LYS A 161 11.26 -15.09 0.96
N TYR A 162 12.04 -14.62 -0.01
CA TYR A 162 13.09 -13.62 0.20
C TYR A 162 12.62 -12.21 -0.14
N LEU A 163 11.71 -12.09 -1.11
CA LEU A 163 11.22 -10.80 -1.56
C LEU A 163 10.38 -10.10 -0.49
N ILE A 164 9.44 -10.80 0.17
CA ILE A 164 8.59 -10.23 1.23
C ILE A 164 9.42 -9.64 2.39
N PRO A 165 10.33 -10.37 3.06
CA PRO A 165 11.11 -9.80 4.17
C PRO A 165 11.98 -8.64 3.73
N PHE A 166 12.64 -8.79 2.58
CA PHE A 166 13.54 -7.77 2.09
C PHE A 166 12.80 -6.50 1.69
N THR A 167 11.64 -6.60 1.04
CA THR A 167 10.80 -5.43 0.72
C THR A 167 10.27 -4.74 1.97
N ALA A 168 9.90 -5.48 3.01
CA ALA A 168 9.48 -4.90 4.28
C ALA A 168 10.62 -4.08 4.92
N LEU A 169 11.83 -4.65 5.00
CA LEU A 169 13.00 -3.98 5.57
C LEU A 169 13.46 -2.79 4.71
N ALA A 170 13.56 -2.96 3.40
CA ALA A 170 13.93 -1.88 2.48
C ALA A 170 12.92 -0.73 2.52
N GLY A 171 11.63 -1.03 2.68
CA GLY A 171 10.59 -0.02 2.88
C GLY A 171 10.75 0.74 4.19
N ALA A 172 11.03 0.04 5.30
CA ALA A 172 11.32 0.67 6.58
C ALA A 172 12.54 1.60 6.50
N ILE A 173 13.63 1.15 5.85
CA ILE A 173 14.84 1.95 5.65
C ILE A 173 14.53 3.21 4.82
N LEU A 174 13.81 3.06 3.70
CA LEU A 174 13.42 4.20 2.85
C LEU A 174 12.59 5.22 3.65
N MET A 175 11.66 4.75 4.49
CA MET A 175 10.83 5.60 5.33
C MET A 175 11.65 6.37 6.38
N ILE A 176 12.57 5.71 7.07
CA ILE A 176 13.46 6.36 8.05
C ILE A 176 14.32 7.43 7.38
N ILE A 177 14.93 7.10 6.23
CA ILE A 177 15.73 8.07 5.47
C ILE A 177 14.86 9.26 5.03
N SER A 178 13.63 9.00 4.59
CA SER A 178 12.71 10.06 4.16
C SER A 178 12.28 10.96 5.32
N ASP A 179 12.05 10.41 6.52
CA ASP A 179 11.77 11.21 7.74
C ASP A 179 12.97 12.07 8.14
N ILE A 180 14.18 11.52 8.13
CA ILE A 180 15.41 12.28 8.42
C ILE A 180 15.57 13.44 7.43
N VAL A 181 15.41 13.18 6.12
CA VAL A 181 15.49 14.20 5.08
C VAL A 181 14.41 15.26 5.27
N ALA A 182 13.17 14.87 5.55
CA ALA A 182 12.06 15.78 5.80
C ALA A 182 12.35 16.75 6.96
N ARG A 183 12.99 16.26 8.04
CA ARG A 183 13.35 17.05 9.24
C ARG A 183 14.56 17.96 9.06
N ILE A 184 15.39 17.73 8.03
CA ILE A 184 16.60 18.52 7.77
C ILE A 184 16.31 19.68 6.81
N ILE A 185 15.51 19.48 5.77
CA ILE A 185 15.38 20.44 4.66
C ILE A 185 14.72 21.77 5.09
N ILE A 186 13.67 21.75 5.93
CA ILE A 186 12.84 22.95 6.19
C ILE A 186 12.74 23.26 7.69
N LYS A 187 13.84 23.24 8.44
CA LYS A 187 13.79 23.68 9.85
C LYS A 187 13.35 25.15 9.95
N PRO A 188 12.47 25.55 10.90
CA PRO A 188 11.86 24.75 11.99
C PRO A 188 10.53 24.07 11.63
N LEU A 189 10.06 24.16 10.39
CA LEU A 189 8.84 23.49 9.93
C LEU A 189 9.09 22.00 9.67
N GLU A 190 8.02 21.21 9.74
CA GLU A 190 8.08 19.79 9.38
C GLU A 190 7.51 19.59 7.99
N LEU A 191 8.31 19.01 7.10
CA LEU A 191 7.84 18.60 5.78
C LEU A 191 7.13 17.24 5.88
N PRO A 192 5.95 17.03 5.26
CA PRO A 192 5.34 15.70 5.22
C PRO A 192 6.25 14.69 4.50
N ILE A 193 6.42 13.51 5.08
CA ILE A 193 7.25 12.42 4.53
C ILE A 193 6.72 11.97 3.16
N GLY A 194 5.40 12.06 2.94
CA GLY A 194 4.80 11.76 1.64
C GLY A 194 5.35 12.64 0.51
N VAL A 195 5.73 13.89 0.79
CA VAL A 195 6.34 14.78 -0.20
C VAL A 195 7.74 14.28 -0.58
N VAL A 196 8.57 13.94 0.41
CA VAL A 196 9.93 13.43 0.18
C VAL A 196 9.89 12.12 -0.62
N THR A 197 9.05 11.18 -0.20
CA THR A 197 8.90 9.90 -0.89
C THR A 197 8.30 10.05 -2.30
N ALA A 198 7.45 11.05 -2.54
CA ALA A 198 6.93 11.35 -3.87
C ALA A 198 7.99 11.87 -4.83
N VAL A 199 8.86 12.78 -4.37
CA VAL A 199 9.98 13.28 -5.18
C VAL A 199 10.94 12.14 -5.54
N ILE A 200 11.33 11.34 -4.55
CA ILE A 200 12.20 10.17 -4.77
C ILE A 200 11.51 9.19 -5.75
N GLY A 201 10.23 8.91 -5.54
CA GLY A 201 9.45 8.00 -6.38
C GLY A 201 9.31 8.44 -7.81
N ALA A 202 9.05 9.73 -8.05
CA ALA A 202 8.98 10.30 -9.38
C ALA A 202 10.32 10.15 -10.11
N ILE A 203 11.44 10.46 -9.47
CA ILE A 203 12.78 10.32 -10.05
C ILE A 203 13.06 8.85 -10.40
N VAL A 204 12.79 7.92 -9.48
CA VAL A 204 13.01 6.49 -9.68
C VAL A 204 12.13 5.95 -10.81
N LEU A 205 10.85 6.33 -10.88
CA LEU A 205 9.94 5.89 -11.94
C LEU A 205 10.39 6.40 -13.32
N ILE A 206 10.75 7.67 -13.43
CA ILE A 206 11.27 8.24 -14.68
C ILE A 206 12.52 7.48 -15.14
N TYR A 207 13.43 7.17 -14.21
CA TYR A 207 14.62 6.39 -14.52
C TYR A 207 14.29 4.96 -14.99
N ILE A 208 13.36 4.28 -14.30
CA ILE A 208 12.91 2.93 -14.67
C ILE A 208 12.26 2.94 -16.05
N MET A 209 11.39 3.90 -16.35
CA MET A 209 10.73 4.03 -17.65
C MET A 209 11.73 4.21 -18.80
N LYS A 210 12.75 5.05 -18.61
CA LYS A 210 13.81 5.24 -19.61
C LYS A 210 14.59 3.94 -19.90
N LYS A 211 14.86 3.14 -18.86
CA LYS A 211 15.60 1.87 -18.99
C LYS A 211 14.75 0.72 -19.54
N GLY A 212 13.44 0.71 -19.25
CA GLY A 212 12.50 -0.33 -19.69
C GLY A 212 12.29 -0.40 -21.20
N ARG A 213 12.67 0.65 -21.95
CA ARG A 213 12.58 0.70 -23.41
C ARG A 213 13.69 -0.07 -24.13
N GLN A 214 14.68 -0.63 -23.43
CA GLN A 214 15.82 -1.35 -24.01
C GLN A 214 15.71 -2.89 -23.95
N ARG A 215 14.55 -3.46 -23.55
CA ARG A 215 14.33 -4.92 -23.47
C ARG A 215 13.02 -5.40 -24.11
N LEU A 216 12.55 -4.68 -25.13
CA LEU A 216 11.56 -5.16 -26.10
C LEU A 216 12.25 -5.19 -27.47
#